data_AF-C8PNE2-F1
#
_entry.id   AF-C8PNE2-F1
#
_cell.length_a   1.000
_cell.length_b   1.000
_cell.length_c   1.000
_cell.angle_alpha   90.00
_cell.angle_beta   90.00
_cell.angle_gamma   90.00
#
_symmetry.space_group_name_H-M   'P 1'
#
loop_
_entity.id
_entity.type
_entity.pdbx_description
1 polymer ?
#
loop_
_entity_poly.entity_id
_entity_poly.type
_entity_poly.pdbx_seq_one_letter_code
_entity_poly.pdbx_strand_id
1 'polypeptide(L)'
;MKRIIPLYLLIAALGVTFLSGACASKPKKNDPDFLGNYPVQSLGVLHLNIVRRYSNDLLPRDVSFIFEPSTNTVKFHHKMMGDNIWISLKKNERALLREAIERYLTAFSDKTLTSEGAKERGAFGKADILMTWGLFGGAHEAYPTLRFDYQFITPQRPYFILANATTQAENGANCPAIRIAISPAQCQDVLKVLDENALLQLVQELKAEYEKYDAFDSNTAAVKNIESAPEGSDTPVKQENVVFDEF
;
A
#
# COMPACT_ATOMS: atom_id res chain seq x y z
N MET A 1 68.82 -5.35 16.84
CA MET A 1 67.68 -4.50 17.25
C MET A 1 66.48 -4.84 16.36
N LYS A 2 65.47 -5.55 16.89
CA LYS A 2 64.28 -5.98 16.14
C LYS A 2 63.19 -4.91 16.24
N ARG A 3 62.75 -4.37 15.11
CA ARG A 3 61.61 -3.43 15.03
C ARG A 3 60.31 -4.24 15.00
N ILE A 4 59.50 -4.12 16.05
CA ILE A 4 58.14 -4.65 16.11
C ILE A 4 57.23 -3.51 15.65
N ILE A 5 56.69 -3.64 14.44
CA ILE A 5 55.64 -2.75 13.95
C ILE A 5 54.32 -3.23 14.57
N PRO A 6 53.56 -2.39 15.29
CA PRO A 6 52.34 -2.83 15.94
C PRO A 6 51.27 -3.14 14.89
N LEU A 7 50.86 -4.41 14.87
CA LEU A 7 49.85 -5.03 13.99
C LEU A 7 48.49 -4.29 13.98
N TYR A 8 48.24 -3.42 14.95
CA TYR A 8 47.00 -2.63 15.09
C TYR A 8 46.81 -1.56 14.00
N LEU A 9 47.89 -1.02 13.42
CA LEU A 9 47.78 -0.01 12.35
C LEU A 9 47.35 -0.59 11.00
N LEU A 10 47.51 -1.90 10.78
CA LEU A 10 47.08 -2.54 9.54
C LEU A 10 45.57 -2.87 9.54
N ILE A 11 45.00 -3.13 10.72
CA ILE A 11 43.57 -3.49 10.85
C ILE A 11 42.68 -2.25 10.75
N ALA A 12 43.16 -1.08 11.21
CA ALA A 12 42.43 0.18 11.07
C ALA A 12 42.33 0.64 9.59
N ALA A 13 43.31 0.31 8.75
CA ALA A 13 43.29 0.66 7.32
C ALA A 13 42.42 -0.27 6.46
N LEU A 14 42.13 -1.51 6.91
CA LEU A 14 41.21 -2.42 6.22
C LEU A 14 39.74 -2.25 6.62
N GLY A 15 39.44 -1.58 7.74
CA GLY A 15 38.07 -1.39 8.23
C GLY A 15 37.29 -0.25 7.57
N VAL A 16 37.96 0.67 6.87
CA VAL A 16 37.33 1.88 6.32
C VAL A 16 36.88 1.71 4.86
N THR A 17 37.40 0.72 4.13
CA THR A 17 37.04 0.49 2.72
C THR A 17 35.81 -0.39 2.50
N PHE A 18 35.16 -0.89 3.54
CA PHE A 18 33.99 -1.76 3.42
C PHE A 18 32.63 -1.10 3.69
N LEU A 19 32.60 0.20 4.02
CA LEU A 19 31.36 0.94 4.33
C LEU A 19 30.82 1.81 3.18
N SER A 20 31.50 1.87 2.04
CA SER A 20 31.02 2.60 0.86
C SER A 20 30.44 1.70 -0.23
N GLY A 21 29.83 0.58 0.16
CA GLY A 21 28.85 -0.12 -0.66
C GLY A 21 27.56 0.70 -0.70
N ALA A 22 27.62 1.87 -1.34
CA ALA A 22 26.44 2.65 -1.67
C ALA A 22 25.42 1.68 -2.29
N CYS A 23 24.21 1.67 -1.72
CA CYS A 23 23.06 1.03 -2.32
C CYS A 23 22.92 1.56 -3.75
N ALA A 24 23.50 0.86 -4.71
CA ALA A 24 23.17 1.01 -6.11
C ALA A 24 21.72 0.50 -6.21
N SER A 25 20.78 1.40 -5.96
CA SER A 25 19.38 1.20 -6.29
C SER A 25 19.37 0.87 -7.78
N LYS A 26 19.19 -0.41 -8.10
CA LYS A 26 18.95 -0.82 -9.49
C LYS A 26 17.89 0.14 -10.02
N PRO A 27 18.13 0.84 -11.15
CA PRO A 27 17.12 1.73 -11.71
C PRO A 27 15.87 0.88 -11.88
N LYS A 28 14.85 1.19 -11.07
CA LYS A 28 13.57 0.50 -11.11
C LYS A 28 13.13 0.67 -12.56
N LYS A 29 13.00 -0.43 -13.28
CA LYS A 29 12.38 -0.46 -14.61
C LYS A 29 11.15 0.44 -14.51
N ASN A 30 11.04 1.49 -15.34
CA ASN A 30 9.94 2.45 -15.27
C ASN A 30 8.63 1.65 -15.23
N ASP A 31 8.05 1.57 -14.04
CA ASP A 31 6.85 0.79 -13.79
C ASP A 31 5.71 1.62 -14.37
N PRO A 32 4.97 1.12 -15.38
CA PRO A 32 3.87 1.87 -15.98
C PRO A 32 2.76 2.20 -14.97
N ASP A 33 2.73 1.48 -13.84
CA ASP A 33 1.79 1.70 -12.74
C ASP A 33 2.37 2.61 -11.63
N PHE A 34 3.53 3.24 -11.82
CA PHE A 34 4.05 4.22 -10.86
C PHE A 34 3.34 5.58 -11.01
N LEU A 35 2.56 5.97 -10.00
CA LEU A 35 1.85 7.26 -9.99
C LEU A 35 2.55 8.35 -9.19
N GLY A 36 3.63 8.00 -8.48
CA GLY A 36 4.42 8.91 -7.65
C GLY A 36 4.80 8.28 -6.31
N ASN A 37 5.82 8.85 -5.67
CA ASN A 37 6.27 8.40 -4.34
C ASN A 37 5.54 9.18 -3.24
N TYR A 38 4.22 9.03 -3.21
CA TYR A 38 3.35 9.68 -2.21
C TYR A 38 3.03 8.70 -1.07
N PRO A 39 2.70 9.20 0.14
CA PRO A 39 2.32 8.36 1.26
C PRO A 39 1.09 7.51 0.94
N VAL A 40 0.98 6.37 1.62
CA VAL A 40 -0.19 5.49 1.53
C VAL A 40 -1.43 6.24 2.00
N GLN A 41 -2.51 6.14 1.22
CA GLN A 41 -3.78 6.81 1.51
C GLN A 41 -4.78 5.83 2.09
N SER A 42 -5.53 6.24 3.12
CA SER A 42 -6.68 5.49 3.60
C SER A 42 -7.88 5.75 2.72
N LEU A 43 -8.48 4.70 2.17
CA LEU A 43 -9.74 4.77 1.40
C LEU A 43 -10.98 4.51 2.29
N GLY A 44 -10.78 4.29 3.59
CA GLY A 44 -11.84 4.06 4.56
C GLY A 44 -12.00 2.61 4.97
N VAL A 45 -13.07 2.33 5.72
CA VAL A 45 -13.39 1.01 6.28
C VAL A 45 -14.79 0.61 5.83
N LEU A 46 -14.91 -0.61 5.30
CA LEU A 46 -16.20 -1.21 4.98
C LEU A 46 -16.51 -2.34 5.96
N HIS A 47 -17.76 -2.40 6.44
CA HIS A 47 -18.24 -3.51 7.25
C HIS A 47 -18.70 -4.64 6.32
N LEU A 48 -17.84 -5.63 6.08
CA LEU A 48 -18.13 -6.79 5.22
C LEU A 48 -18.34 -8.05 6.06
N ASN A 49 -18.80 -9.14 5.45
CA ASN A 49 -19.01 -10.39 6.17
C ASN A 49 -17.99 -11.44 5.77
N ILE A 50 -17.32 -12.06 6.72
CA ILE A 50 -16.55 -13.29 6.49
C ILE A 50 -17.48 -14.48 6.75
N VAL A 51 -17.46 -15.46 5.86
CA VAL A 51 -18.25 -16.68 6.01
C VAL A 51 -17.34 -17.81 6.48
N ARG A 52 -17.78 -18.55 7.51
CA ARG A 52 -17.03 -19.72 7.97
C ARG A 52 -17.00 -20.80 6.88
N ARG A 53 -15.95 -21.63 6.90
CA ARG A 53 -15.74 -22.69 5.90
C ARG A 53 -16.89 -23.72 5.88
N TYR A 54 -17.48 -24.02 7.03
CA TYR A 54 -18.50 -25.08 7.19
C TYR A 54 -19.85 -24.56 7.68
N SER A 55 -20.09 -23.25 7.66
CA SER A 55 -21.40 -22.68 7.98
C SER A 55 -21.78 -21.56 7.01
N ASN A 56 -23.04 -21.15 7.11
CA ASN A 56 -23.58 -19.98 6.41
C ASN A 56 -23.65 -18.76 7.34
N ASP A 57 -22.90 -18.79 8.44
CA ASP A 57 -22.88 -17.67 9.38
C ASP A 57 -22.10 -16.52 8.77
N LEU A 58 -22.79 -15.40 8.61
CA LEU A 58 -22.19 -14.13 8.25
C LEU A 58 -21.55 -13.53 9.50
N LEU A 59 -20.23 -13.42 9.51
CA LEU A 59 -19.48 -12.77 10.59
C LEU A 59 -19.09 -11.36 10.15
N PRO A 60 -19.71 -10.31 10.70
CA PRO A 60 -19.32 -8.93 10.41
C PRO A 60 -17.85 -8.69 10.77
N ARG A 61 -17.14 -8.02 9.87
CA ARG A 61 -15.73 -7.66 9.99
C ARG A 61 -15.50 -6.31 9.36
N ASP A 62 -14.67 -5.53 10.05
CA ASP A 62 -14.16 -4.28 9.52
C ASP A 62 -13.02 -4.61 8.55
N VAL A 63 -13.19 -4.17 7.31
CA VAL A 63 -12.22 -4.34 6.23
C VAL A 63 -11.71 -2.95 5.86
N SER A 64 -10.44 -2.71 6.15
CA SER A 64 -9.78 -1.42 5.87
C SER A 64 -9.26 -1.44 4.45
N PHE A 65 -9.45 -0.34 3.70
CA PHE A 65 -8.93 -0.17 2.36
C PHE A 65 -7.89 0.92 2.34
N ILE A 66 -6.77 0.66 1.68
CA ILE A 66 -5.68 1.62 1.48
C ILE A 66 -5.27 1.65 0.02
N PHE A 67 -4.67 2.75 -0.39
CA PHE A 67 -4.11 2.94 -1.71
C PHE A 67 -2.62 3.29 -1.63
N GLU A 68 -1.82 2.61 -2.45
CA GLU A 68 -0.39 2.82 -2.60
C GLU A 68 -0.09 3.43 -3.98
N PRO A 69 0.15 4.77 -4.08
CA PRO A 69 0.41 5.44 -5.36
C PRO A 69 1.67 4.94 -6.07
N SER A 70 2.68 4.53 -5.30
CA SER A 70 3.97 4.05 -5.82
C SER A 70 3.89 2.76 -6.65
N THR A 71 2.78 2.04 -6.56
CA THR A 71 2.55 0.75 -7.24
C THR A 71 1.16 0.67 -7.85
N ASN A 72 0.42 1.81 -7.88
CA ASN A 72 -1.00 1.88 -8.23
C ASN A 72 -1.79 0.68 -7.70
N THR A 73 -1.69 0.41 -6.40
CA THR A 73 -2.26 -0.79 -5.78
C THR A 73 -3.26 -0.40 -4.69
N VAL A 74 -4.47 -0.95 -4.76
CA VAL A 74 -5.42 -0.91 -3.63
C VAL A 74 -5.22 -2.17 -2.83
N LYS A 75 -5.03 -2.03 -1.53
CA LYS A 75 -4.98 -3.17 -0.62
C LYS A 75 -6.17 -3.12 0.30
N PHE A 76 -6.72 -4.28 0.61
CA PHE A 76 -7.68 -4.39 1.69
C PHE A 76 -7.19 -5.34 2.77
N HIS A 77 -7.49 -4.96 4.00
CA HIS A 77 -7.00 -5.59 5.21
C HIS A 77 -8.13 -6.06 6.09
N HIS A 78 -8.00 -7.26 6.61
CA HIS A 78 -8.82 -7.73 7.71
C HIS A 78 -8.00 -8.63 8.65
N LYS A 79 -8.49 -8.78 9.88
CA LYS A 79 -7.91 -9.72 10.84
C LYS A 79 -8.58 -11.09 10.75
N MET A 80 -7.78 -12.14 10.86
CA MET A 80 -8.27 -13.53 10.97
C MET A 80 -7.35 -14.31 11.91
N MET A 81 -7.91 -14.91 12.96
CA MET A 81 -7.16 -15.76 13.91
C MET A 81 -5.90 -15.11 14.50
N GLY A 82 -5.88 -13.78 14.66
CA GLY A 82 -4.73 -13.03 15.19
C GLY A 82 -3.79 -12.49 14.11
N ASP A 83 -3.84 -13.02 12.89
CA ASP A 83 -3.05 -12.54 11.76
C ASP A 83 -3.72 -11.35 11.08
N ASN A 84 -2.87 -10.45 10.57
CA ASN A 84 -3.27 -9.43 9.61
C ASN A 84 -3.18 -10.03 8.22
N ILE A 85 -4.29 -10.03 7.48
CA ILE A 85 -4.35 -10.49 6.09
C ILE A 85 -4.47 -9.26 5.21
N TRP A 86 -3.59 -9.16 4.22
CA TRP A 86 -3.61 -8.14 3.20
C TRP A 86 -3.81 -8.78 1.84
N ILE A 87 -4.76 -8.24 1.08
CA ILE A 87 -5.01 -8.62 -0.31
C ILE A 87 -4.73 -7.41 -1.17
N SER A 88 -3.82 -7.56 -2.12
CA SER A 88 -3.35 -6.47 -2.98
C SER A 88 -3.91 -6.62 -4.39
N LEU A 89 -4.58 -5.58 -4.86
CA LEU A 89 -5.17 -5.47 -6.19
C LEU A 89 -4.46 -4.35 -6.96
N LYS A 90 -3.67 -4.70 -7.97
CA LYS A 90 -3.12 -3.71 -8.90
C LYS A 90 -4.22 -3.30 -9.88
N LYS A 91 -3.87 -2.39 -10.78
CA LYS A 91 -4.79 -1.78 -11.74
C LYS A 91 -5.65 -2.82 -12.49
N ASN A 92 -5.00 -3.86 -13.02
CA ASN A 92 -5.71 -4.89 -13.78
C ASN A 92 -6.61 -5.76 -12.90
N GLU A 93 -6.17 -6.18 -11.72
CA GLU A 93 -7.01 -6.99 -10.82
C GLU A 93 -8.20 -6.18 -10.28
N ARG A 94 -8.02 -4.87 -10.06
CA ARG A 94 -9.14 -3.96 -9.74
C ARG A 94 -10.15 -3.90 -10.87
N ALA A 95 -9.70 -3.74 -12.12
CA ALA A 95 -10.59 -3.69 -13.28
C ALA A 95 -11.39 -5.00 -13.42
N LEU A 96 -10.73 -6.16 -13.27
CA LEU A 96 -11.39 -7.47 -13.29
C LEU A 96 -12.43 -7.61 -12.16
N LEU A 97 -12.10 -7.16 -10.95
CA LEU A 97 -13.03 -7.21 -9.82
C LEU A 97 -14.24 -6.27 -10.04
N ARG A 98 -14.03 -5.07 -10.56
CA ARG A 98 -15.12 -4.14 -10.89
C ARG A 98 -16.06 -4.73 -11.92
N GLU A 99 -15.53 -5.25 -13.03
CA GLU A 99 -16.32 -5.90 -14.07
C GLU A 99 -17.13 -7.07 -13.50
N ALA A 100 -16.52 -7.89 -12.64
CA ALA A 100 -17.19 -9.00 -11.98
C ALA A 100 -18.34 -8.53 -11.08
N ILE A 101 -18.13 -7.47 -10.30
CA ILE A 101 -19.18 -6.87 -9.46
C ILE A 101 -20.32 -6.30 -10.31
N GLU A 102 -20.00 -5.56 -11.36
CA GLU A 102 -20.99 -4.97 -12.27
C GLU A 102 -21.84 -6.05 -12.95
N ARG A 103 -21.20 -7.10 -13.47
CA ARG A 103 -21.89 -8.27 -14.04
C ARG A 103 -22.79 -8.97 -13.02
N TYR A 104 -22.32 -9.13 -11.78
CA TYR A 104 -23.13 -9.68 -10.70
C TYR A 104 -24.34 -8.81 -10.38
N LEU A 105 -24.16 -7.50 -10.30
CA LEU A 105 -25.26 -6.56 -10.00
C LEU A 105 -26.31 -6.55 -11.11
N THR A 106 -25.90 -6.63 -12.38
CA THR A 106 -26.80 -6.79 -13.52
C THR A 106 -27.58 -8.10 -13.41
N ALA A 107 -26.90 -9.23 -13.21
CA ALA A 107 -27.56 -10.54 -13.04
C ALA A 107 -28.50 -10.58 -11.82
N PHE A 108 -28.15 -9.88 -10.75
CA PHE A 108 -28.99 -9.71 -9.57
C PHE A 108 -30.26 -8.91 -9.89
N SER A 109 -30.12 -7.78 -10.58
CA SER A 109 -31.24 -6.92 -10.99
C SER A 109 -32.19 -7.66 -11.94
N ASP A 110 -31.64 -8.40 -12.89
CA ASP A 110 -32.38 -9.16 -13.89
C ASP A 110 -32.97 -10.47 -13.33
N LYS A 111 -32.68 -10.80 -12.07
CA LYS A 111 -33.12 -12.02 -11.37
C LYS A 111 -32.72 -13.31 -12.09
N THR A 112 -31.55 -13.32 -12.72
CA THR A 112 -31.03 -14.49 -13.48
C THR A 112 -30.17 -15.42 -12.63
N LEU A 113 -29.83 -15.02 -11.40
CA LEU A 113 -29.04 -15.84 -10.47
C LEU A 113 -29.84 -17.04 -9.95
N THR A 114 -29.28 -18.24 -10.07
CA THR A 114 -29.94 -19.49 -9.64
C THR A 114 -29.06 -20.28 -8.66
N SER A 115 -29.68 -21.10 -7.81
CA SER A 115 -28.94 -21.94 -6.86
C SER A 115 -28.02 -22.95 -7.55
N GLU A 116 -28.34 -23.38 -8.78
CA GLU A 116 -27.47 -24.26 -9.56
C GLU A 116 -26.25 -23.51 -10.07
N GLY A 117 -26.43 -22.31 -10.63
CA GLY A 117 -25.31 -21.48 -11.08
C GLY A 117 -24.40 -21.04 -9.93
N ALA A 118 -24.91 -20.94 -8.69
CA ALA A 118 -24.11 -20.63 -7.51
C ALA A 118 -23.08 -21.74 -7.14
N LYS A 119 -23.19 -22.93 -7.74
CA LYS A 119 -22.20 -24.01 -7.57
C LYS A 119 -20.98 -23.82 -8.49
N GLU A 120 -21.10 -23.00 -9.52
CA GLU A 120 -20.01 -22.69 -10.43
C GLU A 120 -18.96 -21.83 -9.71
N ARG A 121 -17.71 -22.31 -9.72
CA ARG A 121 -16.58 -21.58 -9.15
C ARG A 121 -16.01 -20.63 -10.20
N GLY A 122 -15.90 -19.37 -9.84
CA GLY A 122 -15.46 -18.26 -10.67
C GLY A 122 -16.54 -17.80 -11.64
N ALA A 123 -17.82 -17.86 -11.27
CA ALA A 123 -18.94 -17.52 -12.14
C ALA A 123 -18.84 -16.11 -12.77
N PHE A 124 -18.20 -15.18 -12.05
CA PHE A 124 -17.93 -13.81 -12.53
C PHE A 124 -16.45 -13.55 -12.85
N GLY A 125 -15.62 -14.58 -12.84
CA GLY A 125 -14.19 -14.52 -13.14
C GLY A 125 -13.30 -14.88 -11.96
N LYS A 126 -11.99 -14.68 -12.16
CA LYS A 126 -10.94 -14.96 -11.19
C LYS A 126 -9.68 -14.17 -11.53
N ALA A 127 -8.83 -13.93 -10.54
CA ALA A 127 -7.51 -13.32 -10.71
C ALA A 127 -6.52 -13.91 -9.69
N ASP A 128 -5.26 -14.05 -10.09
CA ASP A 128 -4.18 -14.35 -9.15
C ASP A 128 -3.74 -13.04 -8.50
N ILE A 129 -3.80 -13.00 -7.17
CA ILE A 129 -3.59 -11.78 -6.39
C ILE A 129 -2.44 -11.96 -5.42
N LEU A 130 -1.72 -10.88 -5.09
CA LEU A 130 -0.78 -10.95 -3.97
C LEU A 130 -1.56 -10.93 -2.65
N MET A 131 -1.33 -11.96 -1.83
CA MET A 131 -1.82 -12.04 -0.47
C MET A 131 -0.64 -12.13 0.49
N THR A 132 -0.60 -11.26 1.50
CA THR A 132 0.38 -11.34 2.59
C THR A 132 -0.32 -11.54 3.92
N TRP A 133 0.30 -12.29 4.83
CA TRP A 133 -0.25 -12.52 6.16
C TRP A 133 0.79 -12.69 7.26
N GLY A 134 0.32 -12.58 8.50
CA GLY A 134 1.07 -12.81 9.73
C GLY A 134 0.77 -11.76 10.79
N LEU A 135 1.39 -11.90 11.97
CA LEU A 135 1.18 -10.99 13.11
C LEU A 135 1.46 -9.52 12.75
N PHE A 136 2.46 -9.26 11.90
CA PHE A 136 2.80 -7.93 11.37
C PHE A 136 2.41 -7.76 9.89
N GLY A 137 1.57 -8.65 9.35
CA GLY A 137 0.98 -8.53 8.00
C GLY A 137 1.88 -8.90 6.81
N GLY A 138 3.16 -9.19 7.02
CA GLY A 138 4.13 -9.49 5.95
C GLY A 138 5.10 -10.63 6.28
N ALA A 139 4.71 -11.56 7.15
CA ALA A 139 5.58 -12.70 7.48
C ALA A 139 5.61 -13.75 6.36
N HIS A 140 4.50 -13.86 5.63
CA HIS A 140 4.35 -14.78 4.52
C HIS A 140 3.65 -14.08 3.36
N GLU A 141 3.97 -14.50 2.14
CA GLU A 141 3.33 -14.03 0.93
C GLU A 141 3.07 -15.20 -0.03
N ALA A 142 1.96 -15.12 -0.77
CA ALA A 142 1.62 -16.07 -1.81
C ALA A 142 0.75 -15.38 -2.88
N TYR A 143 0.58 -16.08 -4.01
CA TYR A 143 -0.31 -15.67 -5.10
C TYR A 143 -1.50 -16.60 -5.24
N PRO A 144 -2.48 -16.60 -4.31
CA PRO A 144 -3.67 -17.43 -4.47
C PRO A 144 -4.58 -16.89 -5.58
N THR A 145 -5.26 -17.81 -6.27
CA THR A 145 -6.35 -17.45 -7.18
C THR A 145 -7.58 -17.01 -6.39
N LEU A 146 -7.89 -15.72 -6.45
CA LEU A 146 -9.13 -15.14 -5.94
C LEU A 146 -10.23 -15.31 -6.98
N ARG A 147 -11.31 -15.98 -6.59
CA ARG A 147 -12.50 -16.20 -7.42
C ARG A 147 -13.59 -15.20 -7.09
N PHE A 148 -14.33 -14.82 -8.13
CA PHE A 148 -15.51 -13.97 -8.05
C PHE A 148 -16.74 -14.86 -8.24
N ASP A 149 -17.30 -15.30 -7.12
CA ASP A 149 -18.41 -16.24 -7.04
C ASP A 149 -19.70 -15.49 -6.64
N TYR A 150 -20.83 -16.20 -6.63
CA TYR A 150 -22.01 -15.77 -5.89
C TYR A 150 -22.63 -16.95 -5.16
N GLN A 151 -23.24 -16.70 -4.00
CA GLN A 151 -23.86 -17.76 -3.20
C GLN A 151 -25.11 -17.28 -2.49
N PHE A 152 -26.11 -18.15 -2.42
CA PHE A 152 -27.30 -17.97 -1.58
C PHE A 152 -26.96 -18.39 -0.15
N ILE A 153 -26.36 -17.49 0.62
CA ILE A 153 -26.07 -17.72 2.05
C ILE A 153 -27.37 -17.70 2.84
N THR A 154 -28.27 -16.78 2.50
CA THR A 154 -29.65 -16.77 2.97
C THR A 154 -30.58 -17.20 1.82
N PRO A 155 -31.74 -17.83 2.10
CA PRO A 155 -32.60 -18.39 1.07
C PRO A 155 -33.08 -17.38 0.02
N GLN A 156 -33.19 -16.09 0.37
CA GLN A 156 -33.76 -15.07 -0.50
C GLN A 156 -32.75 -14.09 -1.10
N ARG A 157 -31.47 -14.12 -0.70
CA ARG A 157 -30.49 -13.12 -1.14
C ARG A 157 -29.17 -13.77 -1.56
N PRO A 158 -28.84 -13.77 -2.87
CA PRO A 158 -27.50 -14.12 -3.32
C PRO A 158 -26.54 -13.01 -2.90
N TYR A 159 -25.39 -13.39 -2.36
CA TYR A 159 -24.28 -12.51 -2.04
C TYR A 159 -23.20 -12.67 -3.11
N PHE A 160 -22.51 -11.58 -3.44
CA PHE A 160 -21.26 -11.66 -4.18
C PHE A 160 -20.17 -12.19 -3.24
N ILE A 161 -19.36 -13.12 -3.72
CA ILE A 161 -18.41 -13.85 -2.90
C ILE A 161 -17.00 -13.68 -3.46
N LEU A 162 -16.11 -13.15 -2.63
CA LEU A 162 -14.67 -13.25 -2.86
C LEU A 162 -14.15 -14.49 -2.14
N ALA A 163 -13.57 -15.44 -2.89
CA ALA A 163 -13.09 -16.68 -2.30
C ALA A 163 -11.77 -17.16 -2.90
N ASN A 164 -10.86 -17.63 -2.05
CA ASN A 164 -9.67 -18.37 -2.48
C ASN A 164 -9.57 -19.71 -1.73
N ALA A 165 -8.89 -20.66 -2.35
CA ALA A 165 -8.40 -21.83 -1.63
C ALA A 165 -7.04 -21.52 -0.99
N THR A 166 -6.65 -22.32 -0.01
CA THR A 166 -5.29 -22.28 0.53
C THR A 166 -4.28 -22.59 -0.57
N THR A 167 -3.28 -21.72 -0.69
CA THR A 167 -2.11 -21.85 -1.55
C THR A 167 -0.88 -21.82 -0.66
N GLN A 168 0.09 -22.68 -0.93
CA GLN A 168 1.33 -22.73 -0.15
C GLN A 168 2.29 -21.62 -0.63
N ALA A 169 2.83 -20.85 0.30
CA ALA A 169 3.92 -19.90 0.07
C ALA A 169 5.26 -20.63 -0.11
N GLU A 170 6.26 -19.93 -0.63
CA GLU A 170 7.61 -20.46 -0.83
C GLU A 170 8.26 -20.94 0.48
N ASN A 171 7.97 -20.27 1.59
CA ASN A 171 8.44 -20.66 2.93
C ASN A 171 7.64 -21.83 3.55
N GLY A 172 6.78 -22.47 2.78
CA GLY A 172 5.98 -23.61 3.19
C GLY A 172 4.72 -23.26 3.98
N ALA A 173 4.50 -21.99 4.35
CA ALA A 173 3.31 -21.55 5.05
C ALA A 173 2.07 -21.56 4.15
N ASN A 174 0.92 -21.91 4.71
CA ASN A 174 -0.33 -21.98 3.98
C ASN A 174 -1.07 -20.65 4.05
N CYS A 175 -1.41 -20.07 2.89
CA CYS A 175 -2.22 -18.87 2.87
C CYS A 175 -3.63 -19.16 3.43
N PRO A 176 -4.24 -18.20 4.14
CA PRO A 176 -5.59 -18.37 4.64
C PRO A 176 -6.56 -18.52 3.48
N ALA A 177 -7.51 -19.45 3.63
CA ALA A 177 -8.64 -19.55 2.72
C ALA A 177 -9.70 -18.54 3.15
N ILE A 178 -9.99 -17.57 2.29
CA ILE A 178 -11.01 -16.55 2.57
C ILE A 178 -12.30 -16.89 1.85
N ARG A 179 -13.39 -16.44 2.45
CA ARG A 179 -14.73 -16.40 1.84
C ARG A 179 -15.41 -15.16 2.40
N ILE A 180 -15.42 -14.08 1.62
CA ILE A 180 -15.99 -12.79 2.01
C ILE A 180 -17.30 -12.63 1.25
N ALA A 181 -18.38 -12.44 1.98
CA ALA A 181 -19.70 -12.17 1.45
C ALA A 181 -20.00 -10.68 1.45
N ILE A 182 -20.36 -10.20 0.27
CA ILE A 182 -20.64 -8.80 -0.03
C ILE A 182 -22.07 -8.75 -0.56
N SER A 183 -22.94 -8.02 0.13
CA SER A 183 -24.31 -7.82 -0.31
C SER A 183 -24.37 -6.91 -1.56
N PRO A 184 -25.44 -6.95 -2.36
CA PRO A 184 -25.61 -6.03 -3.50
C PRO A 184 -25.42 -4.55 -3.15
N ALA A 185 -25.85 -4.12 -1.95
CA ALA A 185 -25.64 -2.75 -1.49
C ALA A 185 -24.15 -2.46 -1.22
N GLN A 186 -23.46 -3.37 -0.52
CA GLN A 186 -22.03 -3.23 -0.23
C GLN A 186 -21.17 -3.30 -1.49
N CYS A 187 -21.61 -4.01 -2.54
CA CYS A 187 -20.92 -4.01 -3.83
C CYS A 187 -20.77 -2.60 -4.40
N GLN A 188 -21.77 -1.73 -4.23
CA GLN A 188 -21.69 -0.33 -4.68
C GLN A 188 -20.60 0.44 -3.93
N ASP A 189 -20.43 0.18 -2.63
CA ASP A 189 -19.38 0.84 -1.84
C ASP A 189 -17.99 0.31 -2.21
N VAL A 190 -17.86 -0.99 -2.50
CA VAL A 190 -16.62 -1.57 -3.04
C VAL A 190 -16.28 -0.96 -4.40
N LEU A 191 -17.25 -0.76 -5.29
CA LEU A 191 -17.01 -0.10 -6.58
C LEU A 191 -16.45 1.32 -6.41
N LYS A 192 -16.94 2.10 -5.45
CA LYS A 192 -16.40 3.45 -5.20
C LYS A 192 -14.92 3.40 -4.79
N VAL A 193 -14.55 2.47 -3.92
CA VAL A 193 -13.17 2.31 -3.43
C VAL A 193 -12.20 1.87 -4.54
N LEU A 194 -12.70 1.12 -5.52
CA LEU A 194 -11.87 0.60 -6.64
C LEU A 194 -11.82 1.53 -7.85
N ASP A 195 -12.45 2.71 -7.79
CA ASP A 195 -12.61 3.57 -8.96
C ASP A 195 -11.30 4.23 -9.41
N GLU A 196 -10.84 3.87 -10.61
CA GLU A 196 -9.55 4.35 -11.13
C GLU A 196 -9.53 5.87 -11.28
N ASN A 197 -10.63 6.49 -11.70
CA ASN A 197 -10.65 7.94 -11.88
C ASN A 197 -10.57 8.66 -10.52
N ALA A 198 -11.28 8.16 -9.51
CA ALA A 198 -11.18 8.68 -8.15
C ALA A 198 -9.76 8.53 -7.57
N LEU A 199 -9.10 7.39 -7.80
CA LEU A 199 -7.72 7.15 -7.36
C LEU A 199 -6.73 8.09 -8.07
N LEU A 200 -6.90 8.31 -9.37
CA LEU A 200 -6.06 9.25 -10.12
C LEU A 200 -6.28 10.70 -9.67
N GLN A 201 -7.52 11.09 -9.37
CA GLN A 201 -7.82 12.40 -8.81
C GLN A 201 -7.14 12.58 -7.45
N LEU A 202 -7.21 11.57 -6.57
CA LEU A 202 -6.51 11.59 -5.29
C LEU A 202 -4.99 11.80 -5.47
N VAL A 203 -4.37 11.16 -6.47
CA VAL A 203 -2.95 11.40 -6.79
C VAL A 203 -2.70 12.84 -7.25
N GLN A 204 -3.60 13.43 -8.05
CA GLN A 204 -3.46 14.82 -8.49
C GLN A 204 -3.57 15.80 -7.31
N GLU A 205 -4.48 15.53 -6.36
CA GLU A 205 -4.62 16.32 -5.14
C GLU A 205 -3.35 16.23 -4.27
N LEU A 206 -2.80 15.03 -4.08
CA LEU A 206 -1.53 14.83 -3.39
C LEU A 206 -0.38 15.57 -4.08
N LYS A 207 -0.28 15.47 -5.41
CA LYS A 207 0.73 16.19 -6.18
C LYS A 207 0.65 17.69 -5.93
N ALA A 208 -0.55 18.27 -6.04
CA ALA A 208 -0.77 19.69 -5.83
C ALA A 208 -0.49 20.14 -4.39
N GLU A 209 -0.70 19.27 -3.40
CA GLU A 209 -0.34 19.54 -2.01
C GLU A 209 1.18 19.58 -1.81
N TYR A 210 1.90 18.57 -2.33
CA TYR A 210 3.36 18.50 -2.22
C TYR A 210 4.05 19.66 -2.94
N GLU A 211 3.55 20.06 -4.11
CA GLU A 211 4.05 21.23 -4.86
C GLU A 211 3.95 22.54 -4.06
N LYS A 212 3.02 22.68 -3.11
CA LYS A 212 2.94 23.87 -2.23
C LYS A 212 4.12 23.97 -1.28
N TYR A 213 4.66 22.83 -0.85
CA TYR A 213 5.81 22.80 0.05
C TYR A 213 7.12 22.95 -0.72
N ASP A 214 7.22 22.38 -1.93
CA ASP A 214 8.37 22.60 -2.83
C ASP A 214 8.43 24.05 -3.35
N ALA A 215 7.28 24.72 -3.51
CA ALA A 215 7.22 26.12 -3.88
C ALA A 215 7.73 27.07 -2.77
N PHE A 216 7.87 26.60 -1.52
CA PHE A 216 8.39 27.39 -0.41
C PHE A 216 9.91 27.60 -0.47
N ASP A 217 10.62 26.95 -1.41
CA ASP A 217 12.07 27.12 -1.62
C ASP A 217 12.42 27.81 -2.95
N SER A 218 11.59 28.77 -3.34
CA SER A 218 11.88 29.68 -4.47
C SER A 218 12.04 31.14 -4.06
N ASN A 219 12.28 31.41 -2.77
CA ASN A 219 12.92 32.67 -2.38
C ASN A 219 14.44 32.50 -2.45
N THR A 220 14.93 32.29 -3.68
CA THR A 220 16.35 32.48 -4.06
C THR A 220 16.84 33.90 -3.71
N ALA A 221 15.94 34.81 -3.32
CA ALA A 221 16.27 36.12 -2.75
C ALA A 221 16.96 36.02 -1.38
N ALA A 222 16.60 35.06 -0.50
CA ALA A 222 17.23 34.95 0.82
C ALA A 222 18.68 34.45 0.71
N VAL A 223 18.93 33.42 -0.11
CA VAL A 223 20.27 32.88 -0.35
C VAL A 223 21.12 33.88 -1.17
N LYS A 224 20.57 34.50 -2.22
CA LYS A 224 21.29 35.56 -2.96
C LYS A 224 21.61 36.78 -2.08
N ASN A 225 20.73 37.19 -1.17
CA ASN A 225 21.03 38.32 -0.28
C ASN A 225 22.14 38.00 0.73
N ILE A 226 22.31 36.74 1.11
CA ILE A 226 23.43 36.28 1.95
C ILE A 226 24.73 36.20 1.12
N GLU A 227 24.67 35.64 -0.09
CA GLU A 227 25.83 35.49 -0.98
C GLU A 227 26.29 36.80 -1.63
N SER A 228 25.43 37.83 -1.68
CA SER A 228 25.74 39.16 -2.24
C SER A 228 26.10 40.20 -1.18
N ALA A 229 26.03 39.85 0.11
CA ALA A 229 26.50 40.73 1.16
C ALA A 229 28.03 40.82 1.07
N PRO A 230 28.63 42.02 0.96
CA PRO A 230 30.09 42.15 0.90
C PRO A 230 30.70 41.55 2.16
N GLU A 231 31.70 40.68 1.98
CA GLU A 231 32.51 40.16 3.08
C GLU A 231 33.02 41.34 3.91
N GLY A 232 32.68 41.34 5.19
CA GLY A 232 33.12 42.34 6.14
C GLY A 232 34.65 42.45 6.09
N SER A 233 35.14 43.69 6.13
CA SER A 233 36.56 44.01 6.09
C SER A 233 37.37 43.24 7.13
N ASP A 234 38.52 42.68 6.72
CA ASP A 234 39.56 42.07 7.57
C ASP A 234 40.25 43.04 8.54
N THR A 235 39.82 44.31 8.63
CA THR A 235 40.34 45.20 9.67
C THR A 235 39.72 44.85 11.02
N PRO A 236 40.52 44.54 12.06
CA PRO A 236 39.98 44.29 13.38
C PRO A 236 39.23 45.52 13.86
N VAL A 237 37.96 45.33 14.25
CA VAL A 237 37.12 46.36 14.86
C VAL A 237 37.83 46.83 16.13
N LYS A 238 38.18 48.12 16.19
CA LYS A 238 38.60 48.74 17.45
C LYS A 238 37.45 48.61 18.43
N GLN A 239 37.71 47.95 19.55
CA GLN A 239 36.78 47.77 20.64
C GLN A 239 36.38 49.14 21.18
N GLU A 240 35.21 49.65 20.79
CA GLU A 240 34.60 50.79 21.45
C GLU A 240 34.08 50.34 22.81
N ASN A 241 34.39 51.15 23.84
CA ASN A 241 34.05 50.88 25.23
C ASN A 241 32.56 50.63 25.38
N VAL A 242 32.18 49.38 25.62
CA VAL A 242 30.85 49.02 26.08
C VAL A 242 30.74 49.50 27.53
N VAL A 243 30.02 50.59 27.73
CA VAL A 243 29.56 50.99 29.06
C VAL A 243 28.44 50.04 29.45
N PHE A 244 28.67 49.26 30.51
CA PHE A 244 27.61 48.50 31.17
C PHE A 244 26.90 49.46 32.13
N ASP A 245 25.59 49.67 31.93
CA ASP A 245 24.77 50.28 32.96
C ASP A 245 24.69 49.30 34.15
N GLU A 246 25.14 49.78 35.32
CA GLU A 246 24.99 49.08 36.59
C GLU A 246 23.52 49.06 37.03
N PHE A 247 23.14 47.91 37.60
CA PHE A 247 21.85 47.46 38.16
C PHE A 247 20.79 48.50 38.54
#